data_AF-A0A6J8B0S6-F1
#
_entry.id   AF-A0A6J8B0S6-F1
#
_cell.length_a   1.000
_cell.length_b   1.000
_cell.length_c   1.000
_cell.angle_alpha   90.00
_cell.angle_beta   90.00
_cell.angle_gamma   90.00
#
_symmetry.space_group_name_H-M   'P 1'
#
loop_
_entity.id
_entity.type
_entity.pdbx_description
1 polymer ?
#
loop_
_entity_poly.entity_id
_entity_poly.type
_entity_poly.pdbx_seq_one_letter_code
_entity_poly.pdbx_strand_id
1 'polypeptide(L)'
;MRTSEIIQIFNDFKADLNVKDKCGRSPFIGLLVYENAEQLKILVNSGADCNLQDIYGSSPLHYVAWYNSVPIAHVLLQSGANVNLQDQMGRNPCDLAKALGNLDVALVLINDCMTKSLDADHCICRSRKMKEIIYDNNFIVENIISPPEDPNEMTYNILQSSGIGNPSDAEATSVVKTVFDFVSRICDKIGTIDSRFKSSVVSSGSSREESKVGDPNEFDFVCCLDIFSSVCTLEEQDSFNKLGLVQVFLKDRETIKEFHHFVNDDFSLNAVYVSNRFFELFRQVIEQETMIWSDLQIFYNNELVDVGDNPTLNIVLIWTGSFYKNLKISLDIVPALRKEEWWPQCCKFTAIPFNVDNAIRDGCFILLQSAAPSTSFGHLALMRCSLAPLEHYVIKSLPRVLRDSYALAKSMRSECVCPPIMFDVNDHENNRGAESVISSYMLKNSLLHAAYSPEFSDHMAEAVGDLLIDRQNELIRLWTLNIYHTLEKFTILQNLPTYFLSDQNVFTFADVYTLDVSTEELGKKWDEKTKRRLIFITIIEKPSSRKTMNFSECIKLYWN
;
A
#
# COMPACT_ATOMS: atom_id res chain seq x y z
N MET A 1 -26.35 -37.06 5.19
CA MET A 1 -25.66 -37.65 4.04
C MET A 1 -24.60 -36.67 3.58
N ARG A 2 -23.41 -37.16 3.24
CA ARG A 2 -22.38 -36.32 2.59
C ARG A 2 -22.83 -36.01 1.15
N THR A 3 -22.47 -34.85 0.62
CA THR A 3 -22.81 -34.44 -0.76
C THR A 3 -22.39 -35.50 -1.79
N SER A 4 -21.27 -36.19 -1.58
CA SER A 4 -20.82 -37.33 -2.38
C SER A 4 -21.78 -38.51 -2.40
N GLU A 5 -22.42 -38.84 -1.27
CA GLU A 5 -23.39 -39.94 -1.17
C GLU A 5 -24.69 -39.59 -1.93
N ILE A 6 -25.12 -38.33 -1.85
CA ILE A 6 -26.30 -37.83 -2.57
C ILE A 6 -26.06 -37.87 -4.08
N ILE A 7 -24.90 -37.42 -4.54
CA ILE A 7 -24.52 -37.45 -5.97
C ILE A 7 -24.44 -38.90 -6.47
N GLN A 8 -23.88 -39.81 -5.67
CA GLN A 8 -23.83 -41.22 -6.03
C GLN A 8 -25.25 -41.78 -6.22
N ILE A 9 -26.17 -41.49 -5.29
CA ILE A 9 -27.58 -41.90 -5.40
C ILE A 9 -28.23 -41.30 -6.67
N PHE A 10 -28.00 -40.02 -6.96
CA PHE A 10 -28.57 -39.39 -8.16
C PHE A 10 -28.07 -40.06 -9.45
N ASN A 11 -26.79 -40.41 -9.52
CA ASN A 11 -26.21 -41.11 -10.66
C ASN A 11 -26.72 -42.56 -10.77
N ASP A 12 -26.72 -43.31 -9.66
CA ASP A 12 -27.13 -44.72 -9.63
C ASP A 12 -28.59 -44.91 -10.05
N PHE A 13 -29.46 -43.99 -9.64
CA PHE A 13 -30.89 -44.04 -9.96
C PHE A 13 -31.28 -43.20 -11.19
N LYS A 14 -30.31 -42.61 -11.90
CA LYS A 14 -30.55 -41.69 -13.04
C LYS A 14 -31.60 -40.64 -12.70
N ALA A 15 -31.47 -40.02 -11.53
CA ALA A 15 -32.40 -39.00 -11.06
C ALA A 15 -32.42 -37.82 -12.04
N ASP A 16 -33.61 -37.34 -12.36
CA ASP A 16 -33.77 -36.10 -13.12
C ASP A 16 -33.38 -34.92 -12.21
N LEU A 17 -32.25 -34.28 -12.53
CA LEU A 17 -31.68 -33.17 -11.75
C LEU A 17 -32.44 -31.85 -11.95
N ASN A 18 -33.43 -31.81 -12.84
CA ASN A 18 -34.18 -30.61 -13.19
C ASN A 18 -35.63 -30.62 -12.69
N VAL A 19 -36.02 -31.68 -11.94
CA VAL A 19 -37.32 -31.71 -11.25
C VAL A 19 -37.41 -30.55 -10.25
N LYS A 20 -38.58 -29.92 -10.15
CA LYS A 20 -38.77 -28.77 -9.27
C LYS A 20 -39.54 -29.18 -8.01
N ASP A 21 -39.09 -28.73 -6.85
CA ASP A 21 -39.85 -28.79 -5.62
C ASP A 21 -41.02 -27.78 -5.63
N LYS A 22 -41.80 -27.69 -4.54
CA LYS A 22 -42.91 -26.72 -4.41
C LYS A 22 -42.47 -25.26 -4.48
N CYS A 23 -41.19 -24.97 -4.23
CA CYS A 23 -40.60 -23.64 -4.35
C CYS A 23 -39.96 -23.43 -5.74
N GLY A 24 -40.11 -24.35 -6.68
CA GLY A 24 -39.53 -24.24 -8.00
C GLY A 24 -38.04 -24.60 -8.06
N ARG A 25 -37.44 -25.05 -6.96
CA ARG A 25 -35.99 -25.32 -6.87
C ARG A 25 -35.67 -26.72 -7.38
N SER A 26 -34.59 -26.85 -8.14
CA SER A 26 -34.04 -28.14 -8.50
C SER A 26 -33.24 -28.78 -7.35
N PRO A 27 -33.04 -30.11 -7.38
CA PRO A 27 -32.04 -30.78 -6.55
C PRO A 27 -30.67 -30.08 -6.59
N PHE A 28 -30.28 -29.56 -7.75
CA PHE A 28 -29.03 -28.82 -7.92
C PHE A 28 -28.97 -27.54 -7.08
N ILE A 29 -30.02 -26.70 -7.08
CA ILE A 29 -30.09 -25.49 -6.24
C ILE A 29 -29.98 -25.85 -4.76
N GLY A 30 -30.64 -26.93 -4.32
CA GLY A 30 -30.58 -27.40 -2.94
C GLY A 30 -29.19 -27.86 -2.50
N LEU A 31 -28.31 -28.22 -3.44
CA LEU A 31 -26.95 -28.67 -3.15
C LEU A 31 -25.91 -27.55 -3.13
N LEU A 32 -26.24 -26.33 -3.59
CA LEU A 32 -25.33 -25.18 -3.58
C LEU A 32 -24.87 -24.79 -2.17
N VAL A 33 -25.68 -25.07 -1.15
CA VAL A 33 -25.39 -24.77 0.26
C VAL A 33 -24.21 -25.57 0.83
N TYR A 34 -23.77 -26.64 0.17
CA TYR A 34 -22.70 -27.52 0.68
C TYR A 34 -21.29 -27.16 0.15
N GLU A 35 -21.16 -26.07 -0.62
CA GLU A 35 -19.90 -25.41 -1.00
C GLU A 35 -18.78 -26.28 -1.66
N ASN A 36 -19.11 -27.47 -2.18
CA ASN A 36 -18.14 -28.34 -2.84
C ASN A 36 -18.20 -28.21 -4.38
N ALA A 37 -17.39 -27.29 -4.92
CA ALA A 37 -17.39 -26.95 -6.35
C ALA A 37 -17.10 -28.14 -7.29
N GLU A 38 -16.16 -29.02 -6.94
CA GLU A 38 -15.84 -30.20 -7.75
C GLU A 38 -17.01 -31.19 -7.83
N GLN A 39 -17.71 -31.39 -6.73
CA GLN A 39 -18.89 -32.25 -6.68
C GLN A 39 -20.09 -31.65 -7.44
N LEU A 40 -20.27 -30.33 -7.37
CA LEU A 40 -21.30 -29.64 -8.14
C LEU A 40 -21.00 -29.64 -9.64
N LYS A 41 -19.72 -29.57 -10.04
CA LYS A 41 -19.29 -29.72 -11.44
C LYS A 41 -19.70 -31.06 -12.04
N ILE A 42 -19.63 -32.16 -11.25
CA ILE A 42 -20.11 -33.47 -11.67
C ILE A 42 -21.61 -33.42 -12.01
N LEU A 43 -22.43 -32.77 -11.19
CA LEU A 43 -23.88 -32.67 -11.42
C LEU A 43 -24.23 -31.86 -12.67
N VAL A 44 -23.51 -30.77 -12.92
CA VAL A 44 -23.71 -29.98 -14.15
C VAL A 44 -23.32 -30.81 -15.39
N ASN A 45 -22.22 -31.56 -15.31
CA ASN A 45 -21.84 -32.51 -16.38
C ASN A 45 -22.84 -33.66 -16.56
N SER A 46 -23.57 -34.04 -15.49
CA SER A 46 -24.66 -35.02 -15.53
C SER A 46 -26.00 -34.44 -16.00
N GLY A 47 -26.05 -33.18 -16.45
CA GLY A 47 -27.24 -32.58 -17.08
C GLY A 47 -28.09 -31.69 -16.18
N ALA A 48 -27.59 -31.25 -15.02
CA ALA A 48 -28.25 -30.22 -14.23
C ALA A 48 -28.26 -28.86 -14.97
N ASP A 49 -29.43 -28.26 -15.10
CA ASP A 49 -29.61 -26.94 -15.72
C ASP A 49 -29.15 -25.84 -14.76
N CYS A 50 -28.02 -25.22 -15.09
CA CYS A 50 -27.42 -24.12 -14.33
C CYS A 50 -28.17 -22.78 -14.46
N ASN A 51 -29.24 -22.72 -15.27
CA ASN A 51 -30.08 -21.55 -15.52
C ASN A 51 -31.50 -21.69 -14.98
N LEU A 52 -31.85 -22.83 -14.40
CA LEU A 52 -33.21 -23.10 -13.94
C LEU A 52 -33.60 -22.14 -12.80
N GLN A 53 -34.58 -21.27 -13.05
CA GLN A 53 -35.11 -20.36 -12.04
C GLN A 53 -36.16 -21.02 -11.15
N ASP A 54 -36.12 -20.68 -9.86
CA ASP A 54 -37.15 -21.04 -8.88
C ASP A 54 -38.41 -20.15 -9.02
N ILE A 55 -39.40 -20.31 -8.13
CA ILE A 55 -40.60 -19.46 -8.19
C ILE A 55 -40.29 -17.97 -8.00
N TYR A 56 -39.17 -17.63 -7.37
CA TYR A 56 -38.67 -16.29 -7.12
C TYR A 56 -37.83 -15.72 -8.26
N GLY A 57 -37.74 -16.41 -9.40
CA GLY A 57 -36.86 -15.99 -10.48
C GLY A 57 -35.38 -16.14 -10.12
N SER A 58 -35.05 -16.75 -8.98
CA SER A 58 -33.66 -16.90 -8.57
C SER A 58 -33.03 -18.10 -9.29
N SER A 59 -32.01 -17.82 -10.10
CA SER A 59 -31.17 -18.82 -10.76
C SER A 59 -30.06 -19.33 -9.82
N PRO A 60 -29.37 -20.44 -10.13
CA PRO A 60 -28.20 -20.89 -9.37
C PRO A 60 -27.15 -19.80 -9.10
N LEU A 61 -26.93 -18.88 -10.06
CA LEU A 61 -26.03 -17.74 -9.83
C LEU A 61 -26.55 -16.75 -8.79
N HIS A 62 -27.86 -16.55 -8.64
CA HIS A 62 -28.42 -15.74 -7.55
C HIS A 62 -28.17 -16.39 -6.18
N TYR A 63 -28.31 -17.70 -6.09
CA TYR A 63 -27.99 -18.44 -4.87
C TYR A 63 -26.50 -18.34 -4.54
N VAL A 64 -25.61 -18.44 -5.54
CA VAL A 64 -24.16 -18.23 -5.34
C VAL A 64 -23.84 -16.79 -4.93
N ALA A 65 -24.53 -15.80 -5.51
CA ALA A 65 -24.45 -14.41 -5.08
C ALA A 65 -24.90 -14.21 -3.63
N TRP A 66 -25.86 -15.01 -3.15
CA TRP A 66 -26.29 -15.00 -1.75
C TRP A 66 -25.30 -15.67 -0.80
N TYR A 67 -24.73 -16.82 -1.19
CA TYR A 67 -23.77 -17.58 -0.38
C TYR A 67 -22.31 -17.10 -0.49
N ASN A 68 -22.03 -16.13 -1.36
CA ASN A 68 -20.68 -15.61 -1.63
C ASN A 68 -19.64 -16.68 -2.06
N SER A 69 -20.03 -17.67 -2.86
CA SER A 69 -19.13 -18.78 -3.23
C SER A 69 -18.48 -18.59 -4.61
N VAL A 70 -17.29 -17.95 -4.63
CA VAL A 70 -16.47 -17.76 -5.84
C VAL A 70 -16.16 -19.06 -6.61
N PRO A 71 -15.76 -20.17 -5.95
CA PRO A 71 -15.46 -21.41 -6.67
C PRO A 71 -16.68 -21.96 -7.44
N ILE A 72 -17.87 -21.88 -6.84
CA ILE A 72 -19.11 -22.32 -7.51
C ILE A 72 -19.51 -21.35 -8.61
N ALA A 73 -19.32 -20.04 -8.42
CA ALA A 73 -19.55 -19.04 -9.47
C ALA A 73 -18.75 -19.38 -10.73
N HIS A 74 -17.46 -19.71 -10.59
CA HIS A 74 -16.63 -20.13 -11.71
C HIS A 74 -17.12 -21.41 -12.39
N VAL A 75 -17.54 -22.43 -11.63
CA VAL A 75 -18.10 -23.66 -12.20
C VAL A 75 -19.35 -23.35 -13.03
N LEU A 76 -20.29 -22.57 -12.49
CA LEU A 76 -21.53 -22.23 -13.18
C LEU A 76 -21.26 -21.41 -14.45
N LEU A 77 -20.37 -20.42 -14.40
CA LEU A 77 -20.02 -19.60 -15.57
C LEU A 77 -19.33 -20.42 -16.67
N GLN A 78 -18.40 -21.30 -16.29
CA GLN A 78 -17.75 -22.22 -17.23
C GLN A 78 -18.75 -23.19 -17.88
N SER A 79 -19.84 -23.50 -17.17
CA SER A 79 -20.93 -24.33 -17.66
C SER A 79 -22.04 -23.56 -18.39
N GLY A 80 -21.85 -22.27 -18.69
CA GLY A 80 -22.78 -21.49 -19.50
C GLY A 80 -23.95 -20.87 -18.72
N ALA A 81 -23.79 -20.64 -17.41
CA ALA A 81 -24.80 -19.93 -16.63
C ALA A 81 -24.98 -18.48 -17.14
N ASN A 82 -26.23 -18.06 -17.24
CA ASN A 82 -26.66 -16.76 -17.74
C ASN A 82 -26.68 -15.75 -16.60
N VAL A 83 -25.68 -14.87 -16.62
CA VAL A 83 -25.48 -13.75 -15.69
C VAL A 83 -26.54 -12.66 -15.77
N ASN A 84 -27.39 -12.66 -16.80
CA ASN A 84 -28.42 -11.63 -17.03
C ASN A 84 -29.83 -12.06 -16.61
N LEU A 85 -30.01 -13.28 -16.08
CA LEU A 85 -31.31 -13.70 -15.55
C LEU A 85 -31.71 -12.77 -14.40
N GLN A 86 -32.97 -12.39 -14.33
CA GLN A 86 -33.48 -11.49 -13.29
C GLN A 86 -34.37 -12.25 -12.30
N ASP A 87 -34.19 -11.96 -11.00
CA ASP A 87 -35.12 -12.37 -9.96
C ASP A 87 -36.44 -11.56 -10.02
N GLN A 88 -37.40 -11.92 -9.17
CA GLN A 88 -38.68 -11.21 -9.06
C GLN A 88 -38.57 -9.71 -8.75
N MET A 89 -37.44 -9.26 -8.19
CA MET A 89 -37.17 -7.86 -7.89
C MET A 89 -36.45 -7.16 -9.06
N GLY A 90 -36.26 -7.84 -10.20
CA GLY A 90 -35.58 -7.32 -11.37
C GLY A 90 -34.05 -7.29 -11.26
N ARG A 91 -33.49 -7.89 -10.20
CA ARG A 91 -32.04 -7.91 -9.96
C ARG A 91 -31.44 -9.09 -10.71
N ASN A 92 -30.31 -8.89 -11.38
CA ASN A 92 -29.49 -10.02 -11.83
C ASN A 92 -28.60 -10.54 -10.67
N PRO A 93 -27.89 -11.68 -10.83
CA PRO A 93 -27.00 -12.20 -9.79
C PRO A 93 -25.94 -11.20 -9.32
N CYS A 94 -25.43 -10.34 -10.21
CA CYS A 94 -24.44 -9.33 -9.87
C CYS A 94 -25.05 -8.21 -9.03
N ASP A 95 -26.25 -7.73 -9.39
CA ASP A 95 -26.99 -6.72 -8.63
C ASP A 95 -27.35 -7.24 -7.24
N LEU A 96 -27.73 -8.52 -7.13
CA LEU A 96 -27.96 -9.18 -5.85
C LEU A 96 -26.67 -9.29 -5.03
N ALA A 97 -25.55 -9.71 -5.63
CA ALA A 97 -24.26 -9.79 -4.95
C ALA A 97 -23.81 -8.41 -4.41
N LYS A 98 -23.96 -7.35 -5.22
CA LYS A 98 -23.69 -5.96 -4.81
C LYS A 98 -24.59 -5.51 -3.67
N ALA A 99 -25.89 -5.79 -3.75
CA ALA A 99 -26.85 -5.43 -2.71
C ALA A 99 -26.57 -6.13 -1.37
N LEU A 100 -25.94 -7.31 -1.40
CA LEU A 100 -25.55 -8.08 -0.21
C LEU A 100 -24.11 -7.79 0.27
N GLY A 101 -23.32 -6.99 -0.45
CA GLY A 101 -21.92 -6.73 -0.13
C GLY A 101 -20.96 -7.88 -0.49
N ASN A 102 -21.41 -8.87 -1.27
CA ASN A 102 -20.63 -10.05 -1.68
C ASN A 102 -19.77 -9.72 -2.91
N LEU A 103 -18.76 -8.86 -2.71
CA LEU A 103 -17.99 -8.23 -3.79
C LEU A 103 -17.17 -9.24 -4.62
N ASP A 104 -16.67 -10.33 -4.02
CA ASP A 104 -15.87 -11.32 -4.74
C ASP A 104 -16.67 -12.03 -5.84
N VAL A 105 -17.90 -12.46 -5.53
CA VAL A 105 -18.81 -13.03 -6.54
C VAL A 105 -19.27 -11.96 -7.54
N ALA A 106 -19.50 -10.72 -7.11
CA ALA A 106 -19.86 -9.63 -8.01
C ALA A 106 -18.77 -9.38 -9.07
N LEU A 107 -17.49 -9.40 -8.68
CA LEU A 107 -16.34 -9.25 -9.59
C LEU A 107 -16.27 -10.39 -10.62
N VAL A 108 -16.47 -11.63 -10.18
CA VAL A 108 -16.47 -12.81 -11.06
C VAL A 108 -17.59 -12.71 -12.12
N LEU A 109 -18.78 -12.24 -11.72
CA LEU A 109 -19.92 -12.06 -12.61
C LEU A 109 -19.72 -10.90 -13.62
N ILE A 110 -19.07 -9.81 -13.20
CA ILE A 110 -18.75 -8.66 -14.07
C ILE A 110 -17.74 -9.07 -15.14
N ASN A 111 -16.70 -9.83 -14.77
CA ASN A 111 -15.66 -10.25 -15.70
C ASN A 111 -16.21 -11.13 -16.83
N ASP A 112 -17.20 -11.98 -16.56
CA ASP A 112 -17.85 -12.78 -17.62
C ASP A 112 -18.69 -11.90 -18.57
N CYS A 113 -19.41 -10.89 -18.07
CA CYS A 113 -20.17 -9.92 -18.91
C CYS A 113 -19.27 -9.15 -19.90
N MET A 114 -18.05 -8.79 -19.49
CA MET A 114 -17.13 -7.98 -20.31
C MET A 114 -16.48 -8.79 -21.44
N THR A 115 -16.38 -10.12 -21.32
CA THR A 115 -15.79 -10.99 -22.35
C THR A 115 -16.74 -11.35 -23.49
N LYS A 116 -18.06 -11.17 -23.32
CA LYS A 116 -19.09 -11.53 -24.32
C LYS A 116 -19.63 -10.34 -25.13
N SER A 117 -19.24 -9.11 -24.81
CA SER A 117 -19.83 -7.87 -25.40
C SER A 117 -18.90 -7.09 -26.35
N LEU A 118 -17.71 -7.59 -26.69
CA LEU A 118 -16.79 -6.91 -27.60
C LEU A 118 -16.46 -7.78 -28.80
N ASP A 119 -16.92 -7.30 -29.96
CA ASP A 119 -16.60 -7.84 -31.28
C ASP A 119 -15.10 -8.06 -31.46
N ALA A 120 -14.78 -9.21 -32.02
CA ALA A 120 -13.44 -9.65 -32.36
C ALA A 120 -12.81 -8.69 -33.37
N ASP A 121 -11.83 -7.90 -32.93
CA ASP A 121 -10.60 -7.52 -33.67
C ASP A 121 -9.75 -6.44 -32.96
N HIS A 122 -10.10 -5.99 -31.74
CA HIS A 122 -9.28 -4.99 -31.02
C HIS A 122 -8.69 -5.41 -29.66
N CYS A 123 -8.69 -6.71 -29.31
CA CYS A 123 -8.10 -7.19 -28.06
C CYS A 123 -7.25 -8.46 -28.25
N ILE A 124 -6.19 -8.38 -29.05
CA ILE A 124 -5.18 -9.45 -29.21
C ILE A 124 -4.04 -9.34 -28.17
N CYS A 125 -4.24 -8.71 -27.01
CA CYS A 125 -3.13 -8.56 -26.04
C CYS A 125 -3.36 -8.93 -24.58
N ARG A 126 -4.48 -9.52 -24.14
CA ARG A 126 -4.64 -9.79 -22.68
C ARG A 126 -5.28 -11.10 -22.22
N SER A 127 -5.44 -12.14 -23.04
CA SER A 127 -6.11 -13.36 -22.56
C SER A 127 -5.50 -14.71 -22.96
N ARG A 128 -4.18 -14.89 -22.80
CA ARG A 128 -3.56 -16.23 -22.97
C ARG A 128 -2.77 -16.80 -21.78
N LYS A 129 -2.88 -16.25 -20.57
CA LYS A 129 -2.27 -16.83 -19.35
C LYS A 129 -3.21 -16.80 -18.14
N MET A 130 -4.42 -17.35 -18.24
CA MET A 130 -5.28 -17.49 -17.06
C MET A 130 -6.22 -18.70 -17.07
N LYS A 131 -5.73 -19.82 -17.62
CA LYS A 131 -6.24 -21.16 -17.29
C LYS A 131 -5.04 -22.09 -17.13
N GLU A 132 -5.03 -22.83 -16.03
CA GLU A 132 -3.96 -23.70 -15.51
C GLU A 132 -2.87 -22.99 -14.69
N ILE A 133 -3.25 -22.56 -13.48
CA ILE A 133 -2.32 -22.49 -12.33
C ILE A 133 -2.86 -23.47 -11.29
N ILE A 134 -2.59 -24.75 -11.52
CA ILE A 134 -2.58 -25.78 -10.49
C ILE A 134 -1.11 -26.14 -10.33
N TYR A 135 -0.55 -25.82 -9.17
CA TYR A 135 0.72 -26.30 -8.62
C TYR A 135 1.68 -26.95 -9.63
N ASP A 136 2.47 -26.12 -10.32
CA ASP A 136 3.70 -26.62 -10.93
C ASP A 136 4.82 -25.59 -10.71
N ASN A 137 5.92 -26.05 -10.12
CA ASN A 137 7.09 -25.27 -9.71
C ASN A 137 7.86 -24.65 -10.91
N ASN A 138 7.33 -24.81 -12.13
CA ASN A 138 7.89 -24.27 -13.38
C ASN A 138 7.32 -22.88 -13.76
N PHE A 139 6.23 -22.41 -13.13
CA PHE A 139 5.63 -21.10 -13.47
C PHE A 139 6.50 -19.89 -13.08
N ILE A 140 7.40 -20.04 -12.11
CA ILE A 140 8.31 -18.97 -11.68
C ILE A 140 9.35 -18.68 -12.79
N VAL A 141 9.68 -19.66 -13.64
CA VAL A 141 10.74 -19.53 -14.65
C VAL A 141 10.26 -18.81 -15.91
N GLU A 142 8.97 -18.93 -16.27
CA GLU A 142 8.43 -18.34 -17.51
C GLU A 142 7.89 -16.90 -17.39
N ASN A 143 7.95 -16.30 -16.19
CA ASN A 143 7.60 -14.89 -15.97
C ASN A 143 8.81 -14.01 -15.62
N ILE A 144 10.03 -14.52 -15.76
CA ILE A 144 11.16 -13.63 -16.04
C ILE A 144 10.84 -13.07 -17.42
N ILE A 145 10.36 -11.81 -17.46
CA ILE A 145 10.36 -11.01 -18.69
C ILE A 145 11.73 -11.27 -19.32
N SER A 146 11.75 -11.91 -20.50
CA SER A 146 13.01 -12.14 -21.21
C SER A 146 13.78 -10.82 -21.19
N PRO A 147 15.08 -10.82 -20.81
CA PRO A 147 15.83 -9.56 -20.68
C PRO A 147 15.61 -8.78 -21.98
N PRO A 148 15.11 -7.52 -21.89
CA PRO A 148 14.77 -6.75 -23.07
C PRO A 148 16.01 -6.61 -23.95
N GLU A 149 15.82 -6.60 -25.28
CA GLU A 149 16.92 -6.53 -26.25
C GLU A 149 17.79 -5.26 -26.08
N ASP A 150 17.25 -4.20 -25.43
CA ASP A 150 17.96 -2.96 -25.06
C ASP A 150 17.63 -2.47 -23.62
N PRO A 151 18.62 -2.38 -22.71
CA PRO A 151 18.48 -1.79 -21.36
C PRO A 151 18.04 -0.32 -21.33
N ASN A 152 18.35 0.47 -22.36
CA ASN A 152 17.92 1.87 -22.45
C ASN A 152 16.42 1.98 -22.71
N GLU A 153 15.92 1.20 -23.67
CA GLU A 153 14.49 1.10 -23.97
C GLU A 153 13.69 0.65 -22.74
N MET A 154 14.23 -0.30 -21.97
CA MET A 154 13.61 -0.74 -20.73
C MET A 154 13.55 0.36 -19.66
N THR A 155 14.69 1.03 -19.42
CA THR A 155 14.77 2.14 -18.46
C THR A 155 13.74 3.20 -18.81
N TYR A 156 13.67 3.54 -20.09
CA TYR A 156 12.67 4.46 -20.63
C TYR A 156 11.25 3.95 -20.41
N ASN A 157 10.93 2.70 -20.78
CA ASN A 157 9.58 2.14 -20.66
C ASN A 157 9.11 2.03 -19.20
N ILE A 158 10.00 1.71 -18.25
CA ILE A 158 9.66 1.75 -16.82
C ILE A 158 9.33 3.19 -16.44
N LEU A 159 10.23 4.14 -16.71
CA LEU A 159 10.05 5.56 -16.36
C LEU A 159 8.87 6.24 -17.08
N GLN A 160 8.43 5.71 -18.22
CA GLN A 160 7.28 6.20 -18.98
C GLN A 160 5.99 5.40 -18.73
N SER A 161 6.07 4.27 -18.03
CA SER A 161 4.88 3.49 -17.68
C SER A 161 3.93 4.35 -16.85
N SER A 162 2.63 4.24 -17.14
CA SER A 162 1.57 4.94 -16.42
C SER A 162 1.74 4.68 -14.93
N GLY A 163 2.23 5.69 -14.21
CA GLY A 163 2.54 5.61 -12.81
C GLY A 163 3.92 6.08 -12.36
N ILE A 164 4.90 6.25 -13.26
CA ILE A 164 6.16 6.91 -12.91
C ILE A 164 6.13 8.35 -13.39
N GLY A 165 5.96 9.30 -12.46
CA GLY A 165 6.34 10.69 -12.65
C GLY A 165 5.95 11.29 -14.01
N ASN A 166 4.82 10.91 -14.59
CA ASN A 166 4.36 11.45 -15.86
C ASN A 166 3.34 12.55 -15.55
N PRO A 167 3.79 13.82 -15.43
CA PRO A 167 2.90 14.97 -15.20
C PRO A 167 1.89 15.20 -16.34
N SER A 168 1.93 14.37 -17.40
CA SER A 168 1.04 14.42 -18.54
C SER A 168 -0.25 13.61 -18.37
N ASP A 169 -0.37 12.78 -17.32
CA ASP A 169 -1.60 12.04 -17.04
C ASP A 169 -2.62 12.98 -16.37
N ALA A 170 -3.52 13.52 -17.19
CA ALA A 170 -4.57 14.44 -16.77
C ALA A 170 -5.54 13.79 -15.77
N GLU A 171 -5.79 12.47 -15.88
CA GLU A 171 -6.70 11.79 -14.95
C GLU A 171 -6.00 11.52 -13.62
N ALA A 172 -4.72 11.11 -13.62
CA ALA A 172 -3.94 10.97 -12.38
C ALA A 172 -3.82 12.31 -11.63
N THR A 173 -3.64 13.41 -12.36
CA THR A 173 -3.64 14.76 -11.77
C THR A 173 -5.00 15.09 -11.13
N SER A 174 -6.09 14.68 -11.78
CA SER A 174 -7.45 14.83 -11.24
C SER A 174 -7.66 14.00 -9.97
N VAL A 175 -7.14 12.76 -9.92
CA VAL A 175 -7.15 11.90 -8.73
C VAL A 175 -6.45 12.60 -7.57
N VAL A 176 -5.20 13.03 -7.76
CA VAL A 176 -4.38 13.69 -6.73
C VAL A 176 -5.12 14.91 -6.15
N LYS A 177 -5.65 15.77 -7.03
CA LYS A 177 -6.38 16.97 -6.62
C LYS A 177 -7.66 16.62 -5.86
N THR A 178 -8.45 15.69 -6.38
CA THR A 178 -9.73 15.27 -5.77
C THR A 178 -9.53 14.68 -4.38
N VAL A 179 -8.50 13.84 -4.22
CA VAL A 179 -8.15 13.24 -2.93
C VAL A 179 -7.70 14.31 -1.93
N PHE A 180 -6.89 15.28 -2.36
CA PHE A 180 -6.49 16.41 -1.50
C PHE A 180 -7.70 17.27 -1.08
N ASP A 181 -8.59 17.60 -2.02
CA ASP A 181 -9.80 18.39 -1.76
C ASP A 181 -10.74 17.65 -0.79
N PHE A 182 -10.87 16.32 -0.92
CA PHE A 182 -11.64 15.47 -0.01
C PHE A 182 -11.12 15.58 1.44
N VAL A 183 -9.83 15.34 1.67
CA VAL A 183 -9.23 15.40 3.02
C VAL A 183 -9.31 16.81 3.60
N SER A 184 -9.10 17.84 2.76
CA SER A 184 -9.17 19.25 3.17
C SER A 184 -10.58 19.64 3.62
N ARG A 185 -11.61 19.27 2.86
CA ARG A 185 -13.02 19.53 3.22
C ARG A 185 -13.41 18.87 4.54
N ILE A 186 -12.93 17.65 4.79
CA ILE A 186 -13.16 16.95 6.06
C ILE A 186 -12.51 17.74 7.20
N CYS A 187 -11.23 18.11 7.07
CA CYS A 187 -10.50 18.86 8.09
C CYS A 187 -11.12 20.23 8.39
N ASP A 188 -11.55 20.96 7.36
CA ASP A 188 -12.29 22.22 7.52
C ASP A 188 -13.57 22.00 8.34
N LYS A 189 -14.34 20.95 8.00
CA LYS A 189 -15.58 20.63 8.71
C LYS A 189 -15.31 20.21 10.17
N ILE A 190 -14.28 19.41 10.42
CA ILE A 190 -13.83 19.08 11.79
C ILE A 190 -13.60 20.36 12.58
N GLY A 191 -12.88 21.35 12.01
CA GLY A 191 -12.64 22.64 12.65
C GLY A 191 -13.92 23.45 12.95
N THR A 192 -15.01 23.24 12.20
CA THR A 192 -16.31 23.85 12.52
C THR A 192 -17.05 23.14 13.66
N ILE A 193 -16.85 21.83 13.82
CA ILE A 193 -17.47 21.02 14.86
C ILE A 193 -16.73 21.22 16.19
N ASP A 194 -15.40 21.18 16.16
CA ASP A 194 -14.53 21.42 17.29
C ASP A 194 -13.33 22.27 16.86
N SER A 195 -13.39 23.56 17.19
CA SER A 195 -12.37 24.54 16.78
C SER A 195 -10.95 24.19 17.23
N ARG A 196 -10.79 23.38 18.30
CA ARG A 196 -9.48 22.93 18.79
C ARG A 196 -8.78 21.99 17.80
N PHE A 197 -9.55 21.30 16.95
CA PHE A 197 -9.06 20.38 15.93
C PHE A 197 -9.01 21.01 14.54
N LYS A 198 -9.10 22.34 14.44
CA LYS A 198 -8.80 23.04 13.18
C LYS A 198 -7.41 22.63 12.68
N SER A 199 -7.34 22.19 11.43
CA SER A 199 -6.13 21.63 10.88
C SER A 199 -5.80 22.07 9.47
N SER A 200 -4.50 22.26 9.23
CA SER A 200 -3.94 22.47 7.90
C SER A 200 -3.52 21.11 7.32
N VAL A 201 -3.99 20.80 6.11
CA VAL A 201 -3.71 19.53 5.42
C VAL A 201 -2.45 19.64 4.58
N VAL A 202 -1.57 18.65 4.72
CA VAL A 202 -0.29 18.61 4.03
C VAL A 202 -0.11 17.22 3.43
N SER A 203 0.09 17.12 2.12
CA SER A 203 0.49 15.85 1.52
C SER A 203 1.88 15.43 2.01
N SER A 204 2.17 14.14 2.01
CA SER A 204 3.46 13.58 2.40
C SER A 204 3.83 12.42 1.48
N GLY A 205 4.97 11.79 1.78
CA GLY A 205 5.42 10.57 1.11
C GLY A 205 5.67 10.73 -0.38
N SER A 206 5.48 9.62 -1.10
CA SER A 206 5.89 9.48 -2.50
C SER A 206 5.16 10.43 -3.44
N SER A 207 3.88 10.68 -3.16
CA SER A 207 3.03 11.55 -3.98
C SER A 207 3.47 13.01 -3.87
N ARG A 208 3.84 13.49 -2.68
CA ARG A 208 4.40 14.83 -2.51
C ARG A 208 5.82 14.95 -3.04
N GLU A 209 6.65 13.94 -2.87
CA GLU A 209 8.01 13.89 -3.41
C GLU A 209 8.07 13.84 -4.95
N GLU A 210 6.93 13.70 -5.63
CA GLU A 210 6.86 13.43 -7.08
C GLU A 210 7.66 12.17 -7.46
N SER A 211 7.69 11.20 -6.53
CA SER A 211 8.44 9.94 -6.65
C SER A 211 7.55 8.70 -6.66
N LYS A 212 6.21 8.88 -6.69
CA LYS A 212 5.23 7.77 -6.79
C LYS A 212 5.49 6.99 -8.08
N VAL A 213 5.38 5.67 -7.93
CA VAL A 213 5.54 4.66 -8.97
C VAL A 213 4.24 3.85 -9.02
N GLY A 214 3.77 3.52 -10.23
CA GLY A 214 2.50 2.84 -10.45
C GLY A 214 1.29 3.77 -10.29
N ASP A 215 0.09 3.18 -10.23
CA ASP A 215 -1.16 3.93 -10.20
C ASP A 215 -1.22 4.95 -9.03
N PRO A 216 -2.00 6.05 -9.16
CA PRO A 216 -2.22 7.03 -8.10
C PRO A 216 -3.15 6.46 -7.02
N ASN A 217 -2.71 5.39 -6.35
CA ASN A 217 -3.50 4.52 -5.48
C ASN A 217 -3.17 4.63 -3.99
N GLU A 218 -2.26 5.54 -3.62
CA GLU A 218 -1.75 5.66 -2.25
C GLU A 218 -1.38 7.12 -1.97
N PHE A 219 -1.88 7.66 -0.87
CA PHE A 219 -1.61 9.03 -0.47
C PHE A 219 -1.43 9.15 1.04
N ASP A 220 -0.31 9.73 1.44
CA ASP A 220 -0.03 10.07 2.82
C ASP A 220 -0.44 11.52 3.11
N PHE A 221 -1.20 11.75 4.18
CA PHE A 221 -1.59 13.07 4.64
C PHE A 221 -1.17 13.30 6.09
N VAL A 222 -0.55 14.45 6.30
CA VAL A 222 -0.29 15.00 7.63
C VAL A 222 -1.31 16.11 7.90
N CYS A 223 -2.18 15.89 8.88
CA CYS A 223 -3.16 16.87 9.35
C CYS A 223 -2.53 17.65 10.52
N CYS A 224 -2.02 18.85 10.23
CA CYS A 224 -1.39 19.71 11.24
C CYS A 224 -2.48 20.35 12.11
N LEU A 225 -2.57 19.99 13.39
CA LEU A 225 -3.54 20.57 14.32
C LEU A 225 -3.05 21.98 14.72
N ASP A 226 -3.60 23.01 14.08
CA ASP A 226 -3.06 24.38 14.13
C ASP A 226 -3.17 24.98 15.54
N ILE A 227 -4.31 24.76 16.21
CA ILE A 227 -4.53 25.28 17.56
C ILE A 227 -3.58 24.59 18.54
N PHE A 228 -3.54 23.25 18.55
CA PHE A 228 -2.58 22.49 19.37
C PHE A 228 -1.13 22.91 19.09
N SER A 229 -0.77 23.12 17.82
CA SER A 229 0.57 23.61 17.44
C SER A 229 0.89 24.97 18.07
N SER A 230 -0.10 25.86 18.17
CA SER A 230 0.06 27.18 18.77
C SER A 230 0.10 27.16 20.30
N VAL A 231 -0.61 26.24 20.95
CA VAL A 231 -0.74 26.22 22.43
C VAL A 231 0.24 25.26 23.12
N CYS A 232 0.96 24.42 22.37
CA CYS A 232 1.95 23.52 22.93
C CYS A 232 3.39 24.09 22.91
N THR A 233 4.23 23.59 23.79
CA THR A 233 5.70 23.75 23.84
C THR A 233 6.36 22.38 23.76
N LEU A 234 7.65 22.35 23.43
CA LEU A 234 8.42 21.12 23.28
C LEU A 234 9.53 21.06 24.31
N GLU A 235 9.78 19.87 24.84
CA GLU A 235 10.95 19.58 25.66
C GLU A 235 11.69 18.35 25.10
N GLU A 236 12.99 18.51 24.85
CA GLU A 236 13.87 17.42 24.48
C GLU A 236 14.46 16.81 25.75
N GLN A 237 14.29 15.49 25.92
CA GLN A 237 14.90 14.75 27.02
C GLN A 237 16.30 14.28 26.62
N ASP A 238 17.31 14.54 27.45
CA ASP A 238 18.72 14.21 27.15
C ASP A 238 18.97 12.74 26.78
N SER A 239 18.15 11.83 27.31
CA SER A 239 18.25 10.39 27.03
C SER A 239 17.71 9.97 25.65
N PHE A 240 16.86 10.79 25.03
CA PHE A 240 16.14 10.46 23.79
C PHE A 240 16.30 11.48 22.67
N ASN A 241 16.94 12.63 22.95
CA ASN A 241 17.19 13.68 21.97
C ASN A 241 17.84 13.14 20.69
N LYS A 242 18.77 12.18 20.79
CA LYS A 242 19.45 11.56 19.65
C LYS A 242 18.54 10.78 18.70
N LEU A 243 17.35 10.38 19.15
CA LEU A 243 16.40 9.58 18.37
C LEU A 243 15.30 10.42 17.69
N GLY A 244 15.32 11.75 17.86
CA GLY A 244 14.29 12.63 17.35
C GLY A 244 12.94 12.42 18.04
N LEU A 245 12.97 12.19 19.36
CA LEU A 245 11.78 12.07 20.21
C LEU A 245 11.67 13.29 21.13
N VAL A 246 10.44 13.76 21.34
CA VAL A 246 10.15 14.93 22.17
C VAL A 246 8.97 14.68 23.09
N GLN A 247 8.93 15.40 24.20
CA GLN A 247 7.70 15.59 24.96
C GLN A 247 7.03 16.90 24.55
N VAL A 248 5.71 16.90 24.64
CA VAL A 248 4.88 18.06 24.27
C VAL A 248 4.08 18.48 25.49
N PHE A 249 4.09 19.76 25.83
CA PHE A 249 3.39 20.31 27.00
C PHE A 249 2.51 21.49 26.61
N LEU A 250 1.42 21.74 27.33
CA LEU A 250 0.65 22.97 27.16
C LEU A 250 1.40 24.19 27.73
N LYS A 251 1.30 25.34 27.06
CA LYS A 251 2.03 26.58 27.41
C LYS A 251 1.66 27.18 28.76
N ASP A 252 0.39 27.13 29.15
CA ASP A 252 -0.11 27.83 30.32
C ASP A 252 -1.33 27.16 30.98
N ARG A 253 -1.67 27.63 32.19
CA ARG A 253 -2.78 27.12 33.01
C ARG A 253 -4.17 27.37 32.44
N GLU A 254 -4.37 28.40 31.61
CA GLU A 254 -5.68 28.67 31.02
C GLU A 254 -5.95 27.70 29.88
N THR A 255 -4.94 27.45 29.04
CA THR A 255 -4.95 26.41 28.02
C THR A 255 -5.24 25.04 28.64
N ILE A 256 -4.61 24.71 29.78
CA ILE A 256 -4.87 23.46 30.49
C ILE A 256 -6.37 23.28 30.81
N LYS A 257 -7.11 24.32 31.19
CA LYS A 257 -8.55 24.17 31.49
C LYS A 257 -9.36 23.75 30.27
N GLU A 258 -9.07 24.31 29.10
CA GLU A 258 -9.79 24.00 27.86
C GLU A 258 -9.38 22.64 27.26
N PHE A 259 -8.12 22.25 27.47
CA PHE A 259 -7.51 21.05 26.88
C PHE A 259 -7.26 19.92 27.89
N HIS A 260 -7.80 20.01 29.11
CA HIS A 260 -7.49 19.08 30.21
C HIS A 260 -7.77 17.61 29.90
N HIS A 261 -8.72 17.31 29.00
CA HIS A 261 -9.03 15.94 28.57
C HIS A 261 -7.96 15.32 27.65
N PHE A 262 -7.02 16.12 27.15
CA PHE A 262 -5.99 15.70 26.19
C PHE A 262 -4.59 15.68 26.78
N VAL A 263 -4.45 15.88 28.09
CA VAL A 263 -3.16 15.88 28.79
C VAL A 263 -3.14 14.83 29.89
N ASN A 264 -1.93 14.37 30.21
CA ASN A 264 -1.67 13.55 31.38
C ASN A 264 -1.62 14.42 32.66
N ASP A 265 -1.50 13.78 33.82
CA ASP A 265 -1.44 14.45 35.13
C ASP A 265 -0.25 15.42 35.27
N ASP A 266 0.83 15.20 34.51
CA ASP A 266 2.01 16.06 34.44
C ASP A 266 1.88 17.20 33.40
N PHE A 267 0.69 17.38 32.83
CA PHE A 267 0.37 18.32 31.77
C PHE A 267 1.05 18.06 30.42
N SER A 268 1.69 16.90 30.25
CA SER A 268 2.15 16.45 28.94
C SER A 268 0.96 16.10 28.05
N LEU A 269 1.04 16.44 26.77
CA LEU A 269 0.02 16.14 25.78
C LEU A 269 -0.02 14.62 25.54
N ASN A 270 -1.20 14.04 25.67
CA ASN A 270 -1.41 12.63 25.41
C ASN A 270 -1.75 12.42 23.92
N ALA A 271 -0.80 11.88 23.16
CA ALA A 271 -0.95 11.66 21.71
C ALA A 271 -2.17 10.79 21.39
N VAL A 272 -2.43 9.76 22.20
CA VAL A 272 -3.53 8.82 22.00
C VAL A 272 -4.87 9.52 22.15
N TYR A 273 -5.04 10.36 23.19
CA TYR A 273 -6.30 11.08 23.41
C TYR A 273 -6.60 12.07 22.29
N VAL A 274 -5.58 12.80 21.83
CA VAL A 274 -5.74 13.75 20.73
C VAL A 274 -6.04 13.01 19.42
N SER A 275 -5.25 11.98 19.09
CA SER A 275 -5.41 11.20 17.85
C SER A 275 -6.76 10.48 17.79
N ASN A 276 -7.18 9.82 18.88
CA ASN A 276 -8.47 9.14 18.93
C ASN A 276 -9.63 10.13 18.72
N ARG A 277 -9.59 11.28 19.39
CA ARG A 277 -10.62 12.30 19.22
C ARG A 277 -10.64 12.87 17.79
N PHE A 278 -9.47 13.10 17.21
CA PHE A 278 -9.38 13.55 15.81
C PHE A 278 -9.97 12.52 14.86
N PHE A 279 -9.64 11.23 15.03
CA PHE A 279 -10.17 10.15 14.19
C PHE A 279 -11.67 9.93 14.36
N GLU A 280 -12.20 10.07 15.59
CA GLU A 280 -13.66 10.09 15.83
C GLU A 280 -14.34 11.20 15.05
N LEU A 281 -13.82 12.43 15.11
CA LEU A 281 -14.36 13.57 14.36
C LEU A 281 -14.26 13.34 12.85
N PHE A 282 -13.15 12.77 12.38
CA PHE A 282 -12.95 12.43 10.97
C PHE A 282 -14.00 11.43 10.47
N ARG A 283 -14.23 10.34 11.22
CA ARG A 283 -15.25 9.33 10.91
C ARG A 283 -16.66 9.93 10.96
N GLN A 284 -16.96 10.73 11.99
CA GLN A 284 -18.25 11.40 12.13
C GLN A 284 -18.56 12.27 10.91
N VAL A 285 -17.56 13.05 10.46
CA VAL A 285 -17.71 13.93 9.29
C VAL A 285 -17.93 13.12 8.03
N ILE A 286 -17.20 12.01 7.84
CA ILE A 286 -17.44 11.11 6.70
C ILE A 286 -18.88 10.58 6.72
N GLU A 287 -19.30 9.96 7.82
CA GLU A 287 -20.57 9.24 7.89
C GLU A 287 -21.81 10.14 7.79
N GLN A 288 -21.73 11.38 8.29
CA GLN A 288 -22.90 12.25 8.45
C GLN A 288 -23.08 13.28 7.33
N GLU A 289 -22.04 13.57 6.55
CA GLU A 289 -22.07 14.67 5.57
C GLU A 289 -22.01 14.13 4.14
N THR A 290 -23.19 13.79 3.60
CA THR A 290 -23.36 13.27 2.23
C THR A 290 -22.85 14.22 1.13
N MET A 291 -22.62 15.50 1.45
CA MET A 291 -22.15 16.53 0.52
C MET A 291 -20.62 16.65 0.43
N ILE A 292 -19.85 15.95 1.27
CA ILE A 292 -18.39 16.11 1.27
C ILE A 292 -17.75 15.61 -0.02
N TRP A 293 -18.30 14.52 -0.56
CA TRP A 293 -17.81 13.86 -1.77
C TRP A 293 -18.87 13.75 -2.87
N SER A 294 -20.03 14.37 -2.73
CA SER A 294 -21.13 14.24 -3.71
C SER A 294 -20.80 14.81 -5.09
N ASP A 295 -19.90 15.79 -5.15
CA ASP A 295 -19.38 16.42 -6.38
C ASP A 295 -18.01 15.86 -6.80
N LEU A 296 -17.47 14.89 -6.07
CA LEU A 296 -16.16 14.31 -6.33
C LEU A 296 -16.31 12.97 -7.06
N GLN A 297 -15.35 12.63 -7.94
CA GLN A 297 -15.34 11.36 -8.69
C GLN A 297 -14.85 10.16 -7.84
N ILE A 298 -15.11 10.22 -6.53
CA ILE A 298 -14.69 9.22 -5.54
C ILE A 298 -15.89 8.73 -4.75
N PHE A 299 -15.83 7.46 -4.34
CA PHE A 299 -16.77 6.89 -3.39
C PHE A 299 -15.98 6.30 -2.22
N TYR A 300 -16.44 6.57 -1.00
CA TYR A 300 -15.88 5.96 0.19
C TYR A 300 -16.36 4.50 0.30
N ASN A 301 -15.42 3.56 0.46
CA ASN A 301 -15.73 2.12 0.40
C ASN A 301 -16.27 1.54 1.73
N ASN A 302 -16.49 2.36 2.77
CA ASN A 302 -16.81 1.92 4.14
C ASN A 302 -15.84 0.89 4.75
N GLU A 303 -14.75 0.57 4.07
CA GLU A 303 -13.64 -0.23 4.58
C GLU A 303 -12.75 0.67 5.44
N LEU A 304 -13.04 0.68 6.74
CA LEU A 304 -12.06 1.08 7.74
C LEU A 304 -11.19 -0.13 8.03
N VAL A 305 -9.90 -0.01 7.74
CA VAL A 305 -8.93 -0.97 8.24
C VAL A 305 -8.58 -0.51 9.66
N ASP A 306 -9.25 -1.10 10.65
CA ASP A 306 -8.88 -0.91 12.05
C ASP A 306 -7.56 -1.65 12.29
N VAL A 307 -6.45 -0.92 12.25
CA VAL A 307 -5.11 -1.49 12.44
C VAL A 307 -4.71 -1.36 13.92
N GLY A 308 -5.58 -1.67 14.89
CA GLY A 308 -5.21 -1.70 16.32
C GLY A 308 -4.52 -0.41 16.82
N ASP A 309 -3.43 -0.53 17.58
CA ASP A 309 -2.63 0.60 18.09
C ASP A 309 -1.89 1.42 17.00
N ASN A 310 -2.20 1.24 15.72
CA ASN A 310 -1.56 1.95 14.62
C ASN A 310 -1.93 3.44 14.66
N PRO A 311 -0.94 4.34 14.74
CA PRO A 311 -1.17 5.77 14.92
C PRO A 311 -1.57 6.52 13.63
N THR A 312 -2.13 5.80 12.65
CA THR A 312 -2.53 6.29 11.33
C THR A 312 -3.97 5.81 11.07
N LEU A 313 -4.84 6.73 10.64
CA LEU A 313 -6.17 6.38 10.16
C LEU A 313 -6.11 6.03 8.67
N ASN A 314 -6.36 4.76 8.35
CA ASN A 314 -6.36 4.25 6.98
C ASN A 314 -7.78 4.28 6.39
N ILE A 315 -7.92 4.88 5.21
CA ILE A 315 -9.19 5.04 4.49
C ILE A 315 -9.02 4.53 3.07
N VAL A 316 -9.99 3.76 2.58
CA VAL A 316 -10.02 3.32 1.17
C VAL A 316 -11.12 4.05 0.42
N LEU A 317 -10.72 4.73 -0.66
CA LEU A 317 -11.60 5.35 -1.64
C LEU A 317 -11.60 4.54 -2.93
N ILE A 318 -12.67 4.66 -3.72
CA ILE A 318 -12.77 4.11 -5.07
C ILE A 318 -12.93 5.28 -6.04
N TRP A 319 -11.99 5.40 -6.97
CA TRP A 319 -12.07 6.35 -8.08
C TRP A 319 -12.76 5.73 -9.29
N THR A 320 -13.67 6.49 -9.90
CA THR A 320 -14.44 6.08 -11.08
C THR A 320 -14.19 7.01 -12.24
N GLY A 321 -13.01 6.90 -12.85
CA GLY A 321 -12.67 7.66 -14.04
C GLY A 321 -12.70 6.83 -15.33
N SER A 322 -12.39 7.49 -16.44
CA SER A 322 -12.43 6.89 -17.78
C SER A 322 -11.26 5.94 -18.03
N PHE A 323 -10.08 6.31 -17.53
CA PHE A 323 -8.83 5.57 -17.65
C PHE A 323 -8.62 4.67 -16.43
N TYR A 324 -8.69 5.25 -15.23
CA TYR A 324 -8.60 4.53 -13.96
C TYR A 324 -9.99 4.05 -13.54
N LYS A 325 -10.39 2.89 -14.07
CA LYS A 325 -11.69 2.28 -13.74
C LYS A 325 -11.62 1.53 -12.41
N ASN A 326 -12.40 1.98 -11.42
CA ASN A 326 -12.50 1.36 -10.10
C ASN A 326 -11.14 1.29 -9.36
N LEU A 327 -10.34 2.34 -9.51
CA LEU A 327 -9.05 2.42 -8.83
C LEU A 327 -9.27 2.52 -7.32
N LYS A 328 -8.80 1.52 -6.58
CA LYS A 328 -8.75 1.57 -5.12
C LYS A 328 -7.62 2.51 -4.71
N ILE A 329 -7.94 3.50 -3.88
CA ILE A 329 -7.02 4.49 -3.38
C ILE A 329 -6.96 4.37 -1.86
N SER A 330 -5.80 4.01 -1.33
CA SER A 330 -5.52 3.98 0.10
C SER A 330 -5.02 5.35 0.57
N LEU A 331 -5.57 5.84 1.67
CA LEU A 331 -5.18 7.09 2.31
C LEU A 331 -4.69 6.83 3.72
N ASP A 332 -3.54 7.38 4.05
CA ASP A 332 -2.92 7.31 5.37
C ASP A 332 -3.01 8.69 6.03
N ILE A 333 -3.90 8.84 7.02
CA ILE A 333 -4.13 10.11 7.71
C ILE A 333 -3.40 10.12 9.05
N VAL A 334 -2.45 11.04 9.22
CA VAL A 334 -1.65 11.18 10.44
C VAL A 334 -1.83 12.58 11.06
N PRO A 335 -2.38 12.69 12.28
CA PRO A 335 -2.45 13.96 12.98
C PRO A 335 -1.07 14.34 13.53
N ALA A 336 -0.71 15.61 13.42
CA ALA A 336 0.58 16.11 13.84
C ALA A 336 0.52 17.55 14.36
N LEU A 337 1.58 17.98 15.03
CA LEU A 337 1.84 19.37 15.33
C LEU A 337 2.89 19.92 14.38
N ARG A 338 2.73 21.14 13.90
CA ARG A 338 3.76 21.86 13.14
C ARG A 338 4.50 22.81 14.07
N LYS A 339 5.83 22.75 14.06
CA LYS A 339 6.68 23.65 14.84
C LYS A 339 7.63 24.38 13.91
N GLU A 340 7.15 25.52 13.41
CA GLU A 340 7.92 26.41 12.55
C GLU A 340 9.20 26.87 13.23
N GLU A 341 10.26 27.01 12.43
CA GLU A 341 11.61 27.41 12.88
C GLU A 341 12.23 26.53 13.98
N TRP A 342 11.63 25.36 14.27
CA TRP A 342 12.14 24.43 15.28
C TRP A 342 12.49 23.08 14.66
N TRP A 343 13.63 22.56 15.09
CA TRP A 343 14.14 21.24 14.73
C TRP A 343 14.79 20.59 15.95
N PRO A 344 14.79 19.24 16.05
CA PRO A 344 15.51 18.53 17.09
C PRO A 344 17.00 18.89 17.08
N GLN A 345 17.62 19.04 18.24
CA GLN A 345 19.05 19.41 18.34
C GLN A 345 19.98 18.40 17.65
N CYS A 346 19.56 17.14 17.57
CA CYS A 346 20.30 16.08 16.90
C CYS A 346 20.26 16.15 15.36
N CYS A 347 19.42 17.01 14.78
CA CYS A 347 19.27 17.16 13.33
C CYS A 347 20.49 17.83 12.70
N LYS A 348 21.05 17.21 11.67
CA LYS A 348 22.26 17.69 10.98
C LYS A 348 21.95 18.24 9.60
N PHE A 349 22.04 19.57 9.45
CA PHE A 349 21.82 20.27 8.15
C PHE A 349 23.09 20.42 7.30
N THR A 350 24.28 20.27 7.90
CA THR A 350 25.57 20.56 7.25
C THR A 350 25.95 19.60 6.11
N ALA A 351 25.16 18.56 5.87
CA ALA A 351 25.42 17.55 4.86
C ALA A 351 24.78 17.87 3.48
N ILE A 352 24.11 19.02 3.33
CA ILE A 352 23.35 19.37 2.12
C ILE A 352 24.14 20.41 1.29
N PRO A 353 24.42 20.16 0.00
CA PRO A 353 25.26 21.06 -0.82
C PRO A 353 24.51 22.23 -1.47
N PHE A 354 23.25 22.50 -1.09
CA PHE A 354 22.43 23.58 -1.61
C PHE A 354 21.61 24.28 -0.53
N ASN A 355 21.11 25.48 -0.84
CA ASN A 355 20.37 26.30 0.12
C ASN A 355 19.02 25.64 0.51
N VAL A 356 18.85 25.42 1.80
CA VAL A 356 17.66 24.83 2.44
C VAL A 356 17.02 25.78 3.46
N ASP A 357 17.34 27.07 3.44
CA ASP A 357 16.91 28.05 4.45
C ASP A 357 15.38 28.11 4.57
N ASN A 358 14.67 28.04 3.44
CA ASN A 358 13.22 28.00 3.43
C ASN A 358 12.68 26.72 4.09
N ALA A 359 13.26 25.56 3.80
CA ALA A 359 12.87 24.30 4.41
C ALA A 359 13.17 24.29 5.92
N ILE A 360 14.26 24.93 6.35
CA ILE A 360 14.58 25.08 7.78
C ILE A 360 13.53 25.95 8.48
N ARG A 361 13.05 27.03 7.84
CA ARG A 361 11.99 27.89 8.41
C ARG A 361 10.66 27.16 8.55
N ASP A 362 10.31 26.29 7.61
CA ASP A 362 9.07 25.49 7.66
C ASP A 362 8.99 24.62 8.93
N GLY A 363 10.14 24.27 9.52
CA GLY A 363 10.24 23.50 10.74
C GLY A 363 9.88 22.02 10.56
N CYS A 364 9.84 21.28 11.66
CA CYS A 364 9.49 19.86 11.64
C CYS A 364 8.04 19.60 12.04
N PHE A 365 7.57 18.38 11.76
CA PHE A 365 6.32 17.87 12.30
C PHE A 365 6.57 17.04 13.56
N ILE A 366 5.72 17.16 14.56
CA ILE A 366 5.64 16.25 15.70
C ILE A 366 4.44 15.35 15.47
N LEU A 367 4.68 14.12 15.06
CA LEU A 367 3.59 13.18 14.78
C LEU A 367 2.97 12.73 16.10
N LEU A 368 1.64 12.74 16.19
CA LEU A 368 0.91 12.31 17.39
C LEU A 368 0.82 10.77 17.46
N GLN A 369 1.99 10.15 17.39
CA GLN A 369 2.22 8.72 17.49
C GLN A 369 3.02 8.49 18.78
N SER A 370 2.43 7.83 19.77
CA SER A 370 3.13 7.52 21.02
C SER A 370 4.18 6.43 20.74
N ALA A 371 5.38 6.58 21.29
CA ALA A 371 6.28 5.43 21.47
C ALA A 371 5.54 4.34 22.27
N ALA A 372 5.75 3.07 21.92
CA ALA A 372 4.85 1.97 22.33
C ALA A 372 4.54 1.97 23.85
N PRO A 373 3.27 1.79 24.26
CA PRO A 373 2.83 1.86 25.67
C PRO A 373 3.56 0.91 26.62
N SER A 374 4.09 -0.18 26.07
CA SER A 374 4.71 -1.27 26.80
C SER A 374 6.23 -1.10 26.98
N THR A 375 6.83 -0.10 26.32
CA THR A 375 8.21 0.30 26.61
C THR A 375 8.34 0.72 28.08
N SER A 376 9.52 0.56 28.66
CA SER A 376 9.87 1.00 30.04
C SER A 376 9.58 2.49 30.32
N PHE A 377 9.22 3.23 29.27
CA PHE A 377 9.08 4.67 29.17
C PHE A 377 7.65 5.09 28.80
N GLY A 378 6.66 4.19 28.79
CA GLY A 378 5.26 4.51 28.46
C GLY A 378 4.63 5.63 29.30
N HIS A 379 5.25 5.99 30.43
CA HIS A 379 4.88 7.15 31.25
C HIS A 379 5.33 8.51 30.70
N LEU A 380 6.27 8.56 29.76
CA LEU A 380 6.89 9.80 29.27
C LEU A 380 6.18 10.44 28.08
N ALA A 381 5.08 9.87 27.55
CA ALA A 381 4.30 10.47 26.46
C ALA A 381 5.14 11.02 25.28
N LEU A 382 6.18 10.27 24.88
CA LEU A 382 7.13 10.67 23.85
C LEU A 382 6.50 10.61 22.45
N MET A 383 6.76 11.63 21.65
CA MET A 383 6.27 11.77 20.27
C MET A 383 7.42 11.88 19.27
N ARG A 384 7.19 11.40 18.05
CA ARG A 384 8.19 11.35 16.98
C ARG A 384 8.28 12.66 16.21
N CYS A 385 9.50 13.14 15.99
CA CYS A 385 9.77 14.16 14.99
C CYS A 385 9.80 13.56 13.58
N SER A 386 9.07 14.15 12.66
CA SER A 386 9.10 13.86 11.24
C SER A 386 9.78 15.00 10.49
N LEU A 387 10.81 14.62 9.75
CA LEU A 387 11.63 15.51 8.92
C LEU A 387 11.12 15.56 7.47
N ALA A 388 9.91 15.04 7.22
CA ALA A 388 9.29 15.01 5.91
C ALA A 388 9.31 16.35 5.14
N PRO A 389 9.13 17.54 5.76
CA PRO A 389 9.28 18.81 5.06
C PRO A 389 10.67 19.01 4.42
N LEU A 390 11.73 18.73 5.19
CA LEU A 390 13.11 18.86 4.73
C LEU A 390 13.46 17.77 3.71
N GLU A 391 13.08 16.52 4.00
CA GLU A 391 13.31 15.40 3.09
C GLU A 391 12.68 15.66 1.71
N HIS A 392 11.43 16.12 1.69
CA HIS A 392 10.73 16.48 0.47
C HIS A 392 11.47 17.56 -0.32
N TYR A 393 11.86 18.65 0.35
CA TYR A 393 12.59 19.73 -0.30
C TYR A 393 13.92 19.25 -0.90
N VAL A 394 14.66 18.43 -0.15
CA VAL A 394 15.95 17.88 -0.59
C VAL A 394 15.76 16.95 -1.79
N ILE A 395 14.81 16.02 -1.72
CA ILE A 395 14.52 15.09 -2.84
C ILE A 395 14.12 15.86 -4.09
N LYS A 396 13.26 16.88 -3.98
CA LYS A 396 12.83 17.69 -5.12
C LYS A 396 13.98 18.53 -5.72
N SER A 397 14.96 18.89 -4.91
CA SER A 397 16.15 19.64 -5.32
C SER A 397 17.23 18.76 -5.95
N LEU A 398 17.11 17.43 -5.89
CA LEU A 398 18.07 16.53 -6.53
C LEU A 398 18.02 16.64 -8.06
N PRO A 399 19.17 16.43 -8.75
CA PRO A 399 19.21 16.33 -10.21
C PRO A 399 18.21 15.30 -10.72
N ARG A 400 17.62 15.56 -11.90
CA ARG A 400 16.59 14.69 -12.47
C ARG A 400 17.05 13.23 -12.59
N VAL A 401 18.31 13.00 -12.97
CA VAL A 401 18.93 11.66 -13.02
C VAL A 401 18.78 10.92 -11.69
N LEU A 402 19.05 11.56 -10.55
CA LEU A 402 18.94 10.92 -9.24
C LEU A 402 17.48 10.66 -8.84
N ARG A 403 16.57 11.60 -9.15
CA ARG A 403 15.13 11.41 -8.91
C ARG A 403 14.56 10.25 -9.74
N ASP A 404 14.92 10.18 -11.01
CA ASP A 404 14.53 9.10 -11.92
C ASP A 404 15.16 7.76 -11.48
N SER A 405 16.40 7.77 -10.96
CA SER A 405 17.05 6.57 -10.38
C SER A 405 16.34 6.06 -9.13
N TYR A 406 15.86 6.97 -8.27
CA TYR A 406 15.07 6.60 -7.10
C TYR A 406 13.72 6.03 -7.48
N ALA A 407 13.04 6.62 -8.47
CA ALA A 407 11.81 6.07 -9.03
C ALA A 407 12.05 4.68 -9.62
N LEU A 408 13.12 4.50 -10.41
CA LEU A 408 13.51 3.22 -10.98
C LEU A 408 13.77 2.18 -9.87
N ALA A 409 14.54 2.52 -8.84
CA ALA A 409 14.76 1.64 -7.68
C ALA A 409 13.44 1.23 -7.02
N LYS A 410 12.51 2.17 -6.82
CA LYS A 410 11.19 1.86 -6.27
C LYS A 410 10.38 0.93 -7.16
N SER A 411 10.48 1.04 -8.48
CA SER A 411 9.85 0.12 -9.42
C SER A 411 10.47 -1.27 -9.38
N MET A 412 11.80 -1.34 -9.28
CA MET A 412 12.53 -2.62 -9.30
C MET A 412 12.25 -3.49 -8.07
N ARG A 413 11.88 -2.90 -6.93
CA ARG A 413 11.49 -3.68 -5.74
C ARG A 413 10.10 -4.32 -5.86
N SER A 414 9.28 -3.91 -6.85
CA SER A 414 7.96 -4.49 -7.08
C SER A 414 8.06 -5.82 -7.83
N GLU A 415 7.07 -6.70 -7.64
CA GLU A 415 7.04 -8.08 -8.18
C GLU A 415 7.13 -8.16 -9.71
N CYS A 416 6.98 -7.03 -10.42
CA CYS A 416 6.96 -6.96 -11.88
C CYS A 416 8.35 -6.96 -12.55
N VAL A 417 9.45 -6.70 -11.82
CA VAL A 417 10.79 -6.51 -12.43
C VAL A 417 11.85 -7.46 -11.85
N CYS A 418 11.88 -7.64 -10.53
CA CYS A 418 12.75 -8.63 -9.90
C CYS A 418 11.90 -9.80 -9.36
N PRO A 419 12.33 -11.07 -9.57
CA PRO A 419 11.62 -12.21 -9.02
C PRO A 419 11.50 -12.10 -7.49
N PRO A 420 10.40 -12.58 -6.90
CA PRO A 420 10.21 -12.54 -5.46
C PRO A 420 11.38 -13.22 -4.76
N ILE A 421 11.88 -12.58 -3.69
CA ILE A 421 12.90 -13.18 -2.82
C ILE A 421 12.21 -14.34 -2.10
N MET A 422 12.38 -15.56 -2.63
CA MET A 422 11.81 -16.77 -2.06
C MET A 422 12.62 -17.17 -0.83
N PHE A 423 11.98 -17.17 0.33
CA PHE A 423 12.58 -17.69 1.56
C PHE A 423 12.56 -19.22 1.55
N ASP A 424 13.44 -19.82 2.35
CA ASP A 424 13.66 -21.27 2.43
C ASP A 424 12.35 -22.07 2.46
N VAL A 425 12.30 -23.16 1.69
CA VAL A 425 11.08 -23.93 1.31
C VAL A 425 10.36 -24.57 2.51
N ASN A 426 10.96 -24.48 3.71
CA ASN A 426 10.43 -25.02 4.95
C ASN A 426 9.64 -23.99 5.79
N ASP A 427 9.68 -22.70 5.47
CA ASP A 427 8.82 -21.67 6.08
C ASP A 427 7.54 -21.54 5.24
N HIS A 428 6.59 -22.46 5.40
CA HIS A 428 5.28 -22.40 4.71
C HIS A 428 4.43 -21.17 5.09
N GLU A 429 4.88 -20.31 6.00
CA GLU A 429 4.10 -19.18 6.53
C GLU A 429 4.47 -17.79 5.98
N ASN A 430 5.54 -17.60 5.19
CA ASN A 430 5.87 -16.25 4.72
C ASN A 430 6.50 -16.23 3.32
N ASN A 431 5.69 -16.37 2.27
CA ASN A 431 6.02 -15.88 0.93
C ASN A 431 5.90 -14.36 0.91
N ARG A 432 6.94 -13.66 1.37
CA ARG A 432 6.98 -12.20 1.45
C ARG A 432 7.85 -11.64 0.32
N GLY A 433 7.25 -10.95 -0.65
CA GLY A 433 7.96 -10.34 -1.78
C GLY A 433 8.95 -9.23 -1.36
N ALA A 434 9.84 -8.80 -2.27
CA ALA A 434 10.85 -7.76 -1.98
C ALA A 434 10.22 -6.44 -1.47
N GLU A 435 9.02 -6.11 -1.92
CA GLU A 435 8.22 -4.97 -1.43
C GLU A 435 7.94 -5.02 0.08
N SER A 436 7.77 -6.21 0.64
CA SER A 436 7.52 -6.41 2.08
C SER A 436 8.80 -6.38 2.93
N VAL A 437 9.98 -6.32 2.30
CA VAL A 437 11.29 -6.33 2.97
C VAL A 437 12.03 -5.00 2.80
N ILE A 438 11.98 -4.41 1.60
CA ILE A 438 12.68 -3.15 1.26
C ILE A 438 11.65 -2.02 1.15
N SER A 439 11.61 -1.17 2.17
CA SER A 439 10.72 0.00 2.19
C SER A 439 11.24 1.14 1.29
N SER A 440 10.34 2.02 0.83
CA SER A 440 10.74 3.22 0.07
C SER A 440 11.63 4.12 0.93
N TYR A 441 11.42 4.14 2.24
CA TYR A 441 12.23 4.92 3.17
C TYR A 441 13.68 4.42 3.29
N MET A 442 13.91 3.10 3.21
CA MET A 442 15.26 2.52 3.11
C MET A 442 15.97 2.97 1.83
N LEU A 443 15.27 2.93 0.69
CA LEU A 443 15.82 3.37 -0.60
C LEU A 443 16.12 4.87 -0.60
N LYS A 444 15.24 5.69 -0.03
CA LYS A 444 15.45 7.14 0.11
C LYS A 444 16.70 7.46 0.92
N ASN A 445 16.87 6.84 2.09
CA ASN A 445 18.07 7.07 2.90
C ASN A 445 19.33 6.57 2.19
N SER A 446 19.25 5.43 1.49
CA SER A 446 20.37 4.90 0.71
C SER A 446 20.75 5.82 -0.45
N LEU A 447 19.78 6.43 -1.14
CA LEU A 447 19.99 7.46 -2.15
C LEU A 447 20.74 8.66 -1.58
N LEU A 448 20.28 9.22 -0.47
CA LEU A 448 20.90 10.42 0.11
C LEU A 448 22.33 10.13 0.58
N HIS A 449 22.57 8.98 1.20
CA HIS A 449 23.93 8.56 1.55
C HIS A 449 24.81 8.34 0.33
N ALA A 450 24.28 7.77 -0.77
CA ALA A 450 25.03 7.62 -2.01
C ALA A 450 25.34 8.98 -2.67
N ALA A 451 24.33 9.84 -2.81
CA ALA A 451 24.43 11.13 -3.49
C ALA A 451 25.48 12.06 -2.89
N TYR A 452 25.67 11.98 -1.58
CA TYR A 452 26.58 12.83 -0.82
C TYR A 452 27.77 12.08 -0.22
N SER A 453 28.03 10.85 -0.70
CA SER A 453 29.24 10.12 -0.39
C SER A 453 30.41 10.63 -1.25
N PRO A 454 31.63 10.79 -0.68
CA PRO A 454 32.82 11.03 -1.48
C PRO A 454 33.05 9.96 -2.56
N GLU A 455 32.59 8.72 -2.30
CA GLU A 455 32.71 7.55 -3.17
C GLU A 455 32.08 7.74 -4.56
N PHE A 456 31.02 8.55 -4.67
CA PHE A 456 30.27 8.76 -5.92
C PHE A 456 30.31 10.22 -6.40
N SER A 457 31.26 11.01 -5.90
CA SER A 457 31.38 12.44 -6.21
C SER A 457 31.55 12.74 -7.70
N ASP A 458 32.34 11.93 -8.42
CA ASP A 458 32.52 12.06 -9.88
C ASP A 458 31.21 11.82 -10.65
N HIS A 459 30.44 10.78 -10.27
CA HIS A 459 29.13 10.50 -10.86
C HIS A 459 28.09 11.58 -10.54
N MET A 460 28.22 12.25 -9.39
CA MET A 460 27.33 13.35 -8.99
C MET A 460 27.61 14.59 -9.83
N ALA A 461 28.89 14.86 -10.14
CA ALA A 461 29.24 15.93 -11.07
C ALA A 461 28.67 15.68 -12.48
N GLU A 462 28.70 14.44 -12.97
CA GLU A 462 28.09 14.06 -14.25
C GLU A 462 26.56 14.22 -14.26
N ALA A 463 25.89 13.89 -13.15
CA ALA A 463 24.43 13.94 -13.04
C ALA A 463 23.83 15.37 -13.11
N VAL A 464 24.66 16.41 -12.97
CA VAL A 464 24.26 17.82 -13.01
C VAL A 464 24.35 18.42 -14.43
N GLY A 465 25.02 17.73 -15.37
CA GLY A 465 25.26 18.23 -16.73
C GLY A 465 24.09 18.01 -17.71
N ASP A 466 24.09 18.76 -18.81
CA ASP A 466 23.21 18.51 -19.96
C ASP A 466 23.73 17.29 -20.74
N LEU A 467 22.97 16.20 -20.69
CA LEU A 467 23.36 14.91 -21.25
C LEU A 467 22.42 14.47 -22.38
N LEU A 468 22.97 13.73 -23.35
CA LEU A 468 22.16 12.98 -24.33
C LEU A 468 21.31 11.91 -23.61
N ILE A 469 20.12 11.62 -24.12
CA ILE A 469 19.14 10.72 -23.50
C ILE A 469 19.74 9.34 -23.15
N ASP A 470 20.54 8.76 -24.05
CA ASP A 470 21.18 7.46 -23.80
C ASP A 470 22.15 7.50 -22.61
N ARG A 471 22.93 8.59 -22.50
CA ARG A 471 23.83 8.80 -21.36
C ARG A 471 23.07 9.07 -20.07
N GLN A 472 21.91 9.75 -20.15
CA GLN A 472 21.02 9.92 -19.00
C GLN A 472 20.49 8.56 -18.51
N ASN A 473 20.00 7.71 -19.41
CA ASN A 473 19.48 6.39 -19.07
C ASN A 473 20.57 5.49 -18.47
N GLU A 474 21.79 5.54 -19.01
CA GLU A 474 22.95 4.84 -18.45
C GLU A 474 23.25 5.30 -17.02
N LEU A 475 23.31 6.61 -16.78
CA LEU A 475 23.54 7.17 -15.45
C LEU A 475 22.39 6.83 -14.49
N ILE A 476 21.14 6.81 -14.95
CA ILE A 476 19.99 6.42 -14.14
C ILE A 476 20.16 4.98 -13.63
N ARG A 477 20.56 4.04 -14.50
CA ARG A 477 20.84 2.66 -14.08
C ARG A 477 22.01 2.59 -13.11
N LEU A 478 23.09 3.32 -13.38
CA LEU A 478 24.26 3.36 -12.50
C LEU A 478 23.89 3.87 -11.09
N TRP A 479 23.16 4.97 -11.01
CA TRP A 479 22.70 5.52 -9.74
C TRP A 479 21.72 4.59 -9.03
N THR A 480 20.86 3.90 -9.77
CA THR A 480 20.00 2.84 -9.22
C THR A 480 20.84 1.73 -8.59
N LEU A 481 21.93 1.28 -9.22
CA LEU A 481 22.88 0.33 -8.61
C LEU A 481 23.51 0.90 -7.33
N ASN A 482 23.90 2.18 -7.34
CA ASN A 482 24.54 2.81 -6.18
C ASN A 482 23.60 2.89 -4.97
N ILE A 483 22.29 3.12 -5.19
CA ILE A 483 21.26 3.07 -4.14
C ILE A 483 21.26 1.68 -3.49
N TYR A 484 21.16 0.61 -4.29
CA TYR A 484 21.12 -0.75 -3.77
C TYR A 484 22.44 -1.19 -3.16
N HIS A 485 23.58 -0.80 -3.74
CA HIS A 485 24.90 -1.07 -3.16
C HIS A 485 25.06 -0.41 -1.78
N THR A 486 24.56 0.83 -1.65
CA THR A 486 24.55 1.55 -0.38
C THR A 486 23.64 0.86 0.64
N LEU A 487 22.45 0.40 0.22
CA LEU A 487 21.56 -0.38 1.07
C LEU A 487 22.21 -1.69 1.54
N GLU A 488 22.88 -2.43 0.64
CA GLU A 488 23.62 -3.66 0.96
C GLU A 488 24.74 -3.41 1.96
N LYS A 489 25.54 -2.36 1.73
CA LYS A 489 26.61 -1.92 2.65
C LYS A 489 26.06 -1.69 4.05
N PHE A 490 24.98 -0.92 4.19
CA PHE A 490 24.38 -0.65 5.49
C PHE A 490 23.68 -1.86 6.10
N THR A 491 23.12 -2.75 5.28
CA THR A 491 22.56 -4.03 5.70
C THR A 491 23.61 -4.92 6.36
N ILE A 492 24.79 -5.05 5.74
CA ILE A 492 25.92 -5.79 6.31
C ILE A 492 26.35 -5.18 7.65
N LEU A 493 26.38 -3.85 7.73
CA LEU A 493 26.67 -3.11 8.96
C LEU A 493 25.52 -3.18 9.99
N GLN A 494 24.32 -3.60 9.58
CA GLN A 494 23.07 -3.59 10.35
C GLN A 494 22.72 -2.21 10.92
N ASN A 495 23.14 -1.17 10.21
CA ASN A 495 22.90 0.19 10.61
C ASN A 495 22.71 1.03 9.36
N LEU A 496 21.47 1.29 8.98
CA LEU A 496 21.14 2.31 8.00
C LEU A 496 20.74 3.57 8.77
N PRO A 497 21.68 4.50 9.03
CA PRO A 497 21.35 5.72 9.73
C PRO A 497 20.37 6.53 8.89
N THR A 498 19.37 7.15 9.51
CA THR A 498 18.62 8.17 8.78
C THR A 498 19.56 9.31 8.40
N TYR A 499 19.31 9.91 7.25
CA TYR A 499 20.25 10.87 6.68
C TYR A 499 20.42 12.11 7.57
N PHE A 500 19.33 12.60 8.17
CA PHE A 500 19.32 13.82 9.00
C PHE A 500 19.43 13.55 10.51
N LEU A 501 19.05 12.35 10.98
CA LEU A 501 19.21 11.90 12.36
C LEU A 501 20.17 10.68 12.39
N SER A 502 21.47 10.94 12.35
CA SER A 502 22.49 9.88 12.15
C SER A 502 22.52 8.79 13.23
N ASP A 503 21.99 9.10 14.41
CA ASP A 503 21.97 8.18 15.55
C ASP A 503 20.72 7.27 15.54
N GLN A 504 19.78 7.53 14.62
CA GLN A 504 18.59 6.74 14.40
C GLN A 504 18.80 5.72 13.26
N ASN A 505 18.58 4.43 13.55
CA ASN A 505 18.73 3.35 12.57
C ASN A 505 17.38 3.00 11.91
N VAL A 506 17.24 3.21 10.60
CA VAL A 506 16.04 2.90 9.80
C VAL A 506 15.56 1.46 10.00
N PHE A 507 16.50 0.52 10.15
CA PHE A 507 16.20 -0.92 10.24
C PHE A 507 15.51 -1.36 11.52
N THR A 508 15.66 -0.60 12.60
CA THR A 508 15.16 -0.96 13.94
C THR A 508 14.28 0.12 14.54
N PHE A 509 14.22 1.31 13.94
CA PHE A 509 13.44 2.41 14.49
C PHE A 509 11.92 2.20 14.35
N ALA A 510 11.47 1.43 13.35
CA ALA A 510 10.06 1.03 13.27
C ALA A 510 9.64 0.17 14.48
N ASP A 511 10.56 -0.63 15.03
CA ASP A 511 10.32 -1.53 16.17
C ASP A 511 10.14 -0.78 17.50
N VAL A 512 10.57 0.48 17.59
CA VAL A 512 10.34 1.37 18.78
C VAL A 512 8.84 1.54 19.06
N TYR A 513 7.99 1.36 18.04
CA TYR A 513 6.55 1.62 18.11
C TYR A 513 5.71 0.34 18.04
N THR A 514 6.32 -0.81 17.72
CA THR A 514 5.60 -2.07 17.49
C THR A 514 6.04 -3.19 18.42
N LEU A 515 7.18 -3.06 19.12
CA LEU A 515 7.73 -4.13 19.97
C LEU A 515 8.16 -3.64 21.36
N ASP A 516 8.00 -4.55 22.30
CA ASP A 516 8.29 -4.47 23.73
C ASP A 516 9.80 -4.46 24.02
N VAL A 517 10.50 -3.37 23.69
CA VAL A 517 11.98 -3.38 23.60
C VAL A 517 12.60 -2.25 24.43
N SER A 518 13.49 -2.61 25.35
CA SER A 518 14.26 -1.66 26.17
C SER A 518 15.36 -0.95 25.34
N THR A 519 15.86 0.20 25.78
CA THR A 519 16.96 0.93 25.08
C THR A 519 18.25 0.14 24.92
N GLU A 520 18.48 -0.90 25.74
CA GLU A 520 19.61 -1.83 25.57
C GLU A 520 19.39 -2.87 24.45
N GLU A 521 18.13 -3.07 24.03
CA GLU A 521 17.75 -3.96 22.94
C GLU A 521 17.46 -3.22 21.62
N LEU A 522 17.37 -1.88 21.65
CA LEU A 522 17.44 -1.01 20.47
C LEU A 522 18.85 -1.09 19.86
N GLY A 523 19.07 -2.10 19.04
CA GLY A 523 20.38 -2.54 18.60
C GLY A 523 20.55 -4.07 18.58
N LYS A 524 19.53 -4.84 18.96
CA LYS A 524 19.49 -6.27 18.68
C LYS A 524 19.56 -6.45 17.16
N LYS A 525 20.75 -6.91 16.75
CA LYS A 525 21.10 -7.39 15.43
C LYS A 525 19.89 -8.11 14.83
N TRP A 526 19.52 -7.73 13.61
CA TRP A 526 18.65 -8.57 12.79
C TRP A 526 19.12 -10.01 12.92
N ASP A 527 18.21 -10.94 13.17
CA ASP A 527 18.60 -12.34 13.28
C ASP A 527 19.32 -12.76 11.97
N GLU A 528 20.20 -13.75 12.04
CA GLU A 528 20.92 -14.24 10.85
C GLU A 528 19.93 -14.64 9.73
N LYS A 529 18.68 -14.97 10.09
CA LYS A 529 17.57 -15.20 9.16
C LYS A 529 17.25 -13.93 8.38
N THR A 530 16.94 -12.80 9.01
CA THR A 530 16.59 -11.52 8.38
C THR A 530 17.78 -10.87 7.67
N LYS A 531 19.01 -11.07 8.17
CA LYS A 531 20.22 -10.72 7.39
C LYS A 531 20.31 -11.52 6.09
N ARG A 532 20.06 -12.83 6.14
CA ARG A 532 19.97 -13.66 4.93
C ARG A 532 18.80 -13.22 4.03
N ARG A 533 17.71 -12.69 4.58
CA ARG A 533 16.55 -12.17 3.82
C ARG A 533 16.86 -10.92 2.98
N LEU A 534 17.68 -9.99 3.48
CA LEU A 534 18.16 -8.84 2.68
C LEU A 534 19.38 -9.17 1.82
N ILE A 535 20.23 -10.12 2.25
CA ILE A 535 21.50 -10.41 1.59
C ILE A 535 21.35 -11.51 0.51
N PHE A 536 20.32 -12.38 0.50
CA PHE A 536 20.33 -13.53 -0.41
C PHE A 536 18.98 -14.23 -0.75
N ILE A 537 18.66 -14.36 -2.06
CA ILE A 537 18.27 -15.56 -2.88
C ILE A 537 17.36 -15.12 -4.06
N THR A 538 17.94 -15.01 -5.26
CA THR A 538 17.23 -15.35 -6.50
C THR A 538 17.90 -16.58 -7.10
N ILE A 539 17.16 -17.67 -7.23
CA ILE A 539 17.57 -18.83 -8.04
C ILE A 539 17.28 -18.44 -9.49
N ILE A 540 18.31 -18.14 -10.28
CA ILE A 540 18.22 -18.32 -11.73
C ILE A 540 18.84 -19.69 -12.03
N GLU A 541 18.01 -20.57 -12.60
CA GLU A 541 18.29 -22.00 -12.75
C GLU A 541 19.59 -22.31 -13.50
N LYS A 542 20.56 -22.90 -12.80
CA LYS A 542 21.19 -24.14 -13.26
C LYS A 542 21.32 -25.10 -12.07
N PRO A 543 20.76 -26.33 -12.14
CA PRO A 543 20.80 -27.31 -11.05
C PRO A 543 22.22 -27.67 -10.57
N SER A 544 23.25 -27.34 -11.34
CA SER A 544 24.63 -27.75 -11.12
C SER A 544 25.54 -26.69 -10.47
N SER A 545 25.09 -25.45 -10.25
CA SER A 545 25.86 -24.46 -9.49
C SER A 545 24.96 -23.43 -8.82
N ARG A 546 24.55 -23.68 -7.58
CA ARG A 546 23.97 -22.63 -6.72
C ARG A 546 25.05 -21.59 -6.45
N LYS A 547 24.99 -20.44 -7.13
CA LYS A 547 25.88 -19.31 -6.87
C LYS A 547 25.13 -18.25 -6.10
N THR A 548 25.74 -17.74 -5.04
CA THR A 548 25.20 -16.67 -4.23
C THR A 548 25.49 -15.29 -4.90
N MET A 549 24.49 -14.71 -5.60
CA MET A 549 24.32 -13.30 -6.02
C MET A 549 23.42 -12.37 -5.13
N ASN A 550 23.95 -11.25 -4.64
CA ASN A 550 23.19 -10.24 -3.88
C ASN A 550 22.20 -9.44 -4.77
N PHE A 551 21.38 -8.56 -4.19
CA PHE A 551 20.32 -7.85 -4.93
C PHE A 551 20.91 -6.94 -6.04
N SER A 552 22.03 -6.29 -5.79
CA SER A 552 22.73 -5.48 -6.78
C SER A 552 23.32 -6.33 -7.91
N GLU A 553 23.79 -7.55 -7.62
CA GLU A 553 24.21 -8.54 -8.62
C GLU A 553 23.03 -9.07 -9.43
N CYS A 554 21.86 -9.30 -8.80
CA CYS A 554 20.63 -9.68 -9.50
C CYS A 554 20.19 -8.58 -10.48
N ILE A 555 20.20 -7.32 -10.05
CA ILE A 555 19.89 -6.19 -10.93
C ILE A 555 20.91 -6.09 -12.09
N LYS A 556 22.21 -6.23 -11.80
CA LYS A 556 23.24 -6.22 -12.84
C LYS A 556 23.04 -7.35 -13.85
N LEU A 557 22.62 -8.53 -13.41
CA LEU A 557 22.32 -9.65 -14.31
C LEU A 557 21.02 -9.47 -15.08
N TYR A 558 20.07 -8.72 -14.53
CA TYR A 558 18.84 -8.40 -15.24
C TYR A 558 19.10 -7.41 -16.40
N TRP A 559 20.07 -6.51 -16.24
CA TRP A 559 20.42 -5.50 -17.25
C TRP A 559 21.51 -5.90 -18.26
N ASN A 560 22.27 -6.96 -18.01
CA ASN A 560 23.29 -7.49 -18.93
C ASN A 560 22.79 -8.76 -19.60
#